data_AF-A0A7S1DZW7-F1
#
_entry.id   AF-A0A7S1DZW7-F1
#
_cell.length_a   1.000
_cell.length_b   1.000
_cell.length_c   1.000
_cell.angle_alpha   90.00
_cell.angle_beta   90.00
_cell.angle_gamma   90.00
#
_symmetry.space_group_name_H-M   'P 1'
#
loop_
_entity.id
_entity.type
_entity.pdbx_description
1 polymer ?
#
loop_
_entity_poly.entity_id
_entity_poly.type
_entity_poly.pdbx_seq_one_letter_code
_entity_poly.pdbx_strand_id
1 'polypeptide(L)'
;EEAKVFYWKMNGDYHRYLAEFQSGDARSGSTDSALSAYESASSIAAAELPPTHPIRLGLGLNFSVFYYEILNNPDKACQIAKTAFDVAIAELDTLNEESYKDSTLIMQLLRDNLTLWTSDQTGDSEPTEEKAE
;
A
#
# COMPACT_ATOMS: atom_id res chain seq x y z
N GLU A 1 17.72 5.34 11.02
CA GLU A 1 16.87 5.38 9.81
C GLU A 1 15.55 4.64 9.97
N GLU A 2 15.55 3.41 10.48
CA GLU A 2 14.32 2.63 10.73
C GLU A 2 13.21 3.41 11.47
N ALA A 3 13.54 4.06 12.59
CA ALA A 3 12.59 4.91 13.33
C ALA A 3 12.04 6.07 12.49
N LYS A 4 12.84 6.66 11.58
CA LYS A 4 12.36 7.73 10.70
C LYS A 4 11.32 7.21 9.72
N VAL A 5 11.58 6.06 9.10
CA VAL A 5 10.61 5.40 8.21
C VAL A 5 9.33 5.10 8.98
N PHE A 6 9.45 4.56 10.20
CA PHE A 6 8.31 4.27 11.05
C PHE A 6 7.46 5.52 11.35
N TYR A 7 8.08 6.62 11.79
CA TYR A 7 7.34 7.84 12.13
C TYR A 7 6.75 8.53 10.90
N TRP A 8 7.44 8.53 9.76
CA TRP A 8 6.87 9.06 8.51
C TRP A 8 5.70 8.21 8.02
N LYS A 9 5.82 6.88 8.04
CA LYS A 9 4.72 5.97 7.74
C LYS A 9 3.54 6.23 8.66
N MET A 10 3.78 6.34 9.97
CA MET A 10 2.74 6.61 10.97
C MET A 10 2.04 7.94 10.70
N ASN A 11 2.79 8.99 10.35
CA ASN A 11 2.23 10.28 9.95
C ASN A 11 1.31 10.14 8.72
N GLY A 12 1.77 9.41 7.70
CA GLY A 12 0.95 9.09 6.52
C GLY A 12 -0.33 8.33 6.87
N ASP A 13 -0.24 7.34 7.76
CA ASP A 13 -1.40 6.56 8.25
C ASP A 13 -2.42 7.46 8.96
N TYR A 14 -2.00 8.35 9.86
CA TYR A 14 -2.91 9.26 10.54
C TYR A 14 -3.59 10.25 9.60
N HIS A 15 -2.85 10.81 8.63
CA HIS A 15 -3.47 11.68 7.63
C HIS A 15 -4.42 10.92 6.70
N ARG A 16 -4.12 9.66 6.36
CA ARG A 16 -5.06 8.79 5.65
C ARG A 16 -6.36 8.61 6.46
N TYR A 17 -6.27 8.28 7.75
CA TYR A 17 -7.46 8.16 8.60
C TYR A 17 -8.28 9.46 8.66
N LEU A 18 -7.62 10.62 8.67
CA LEU A 18 -8.31 11.91 8.57
C LEU A 18 -9.04 12.06 7.22
N ALA A 19 -8.39 11.68 6.12
CA ALA A 19 -8.96 11.78 4.78
C ALA A 19 -10.16 10.84 4.52
N GLU A 20 -10.32 9.77 5.31
CA GLU A 20 -11.45 8.82 5.21
C GLU A 20 -12.81 9.46 5.56
N PHE A 21 -12.85 10.41 6.50
CA PHE A 21 -14.10 11.03 6.95
C PHE A 21 -14.20 12.53 6.65
N GLN A 22 -13.10 13.19 6.32
CA GLN A 22 -13.12 14.60 5.93
C GLN A 22 -13.74 14.79 4.54
N SER A 23 -14.11 16.03 4.21
CA SER A 23 -14.68 16.40 2.91
C SER A 23 -14.13 17.74 2.43
N GLY A 24 -14.26 18.00 1.12
CA GLY A 24 -13.79 19.24 0.51
C GLY A 24 -12.30 19.50 0.75
N ASP A 25 -11.96 20.76 1.04
CA ASP A 25 -10.57 21.21 1.22
C ASP A 25 -9.84 20.50 2.37
N ALA A 26 -10.56 20.13 3.44
CA ALA A 26 -9.98 19.40 4.56
C ALA A 26 -9.51 18.00 4.13
N ARG A 27 -10.33 17.29 3.33
CA ARG A 27 -9.95 16.00 2.76
C ARG A 27 -8.74 16.16 1.85
N SER A 28 -8.73 17.17 0.97
CA SER A 28 -7.60 17.43 0.08
C SER A 28 -6.30 17.65 0.86
N GLY A 29 -6.33 18.52 1.88
CA GLY A 29 -5.14 18.79 2.70
C GLY A 29 -4.60 17.57 3.44
N SER A 30 -5.48 16.71 3.96
CA SER A 30 -5.07 15.44 4.58
C SER A 30 -4.53 14.45 3.57
N THR A 31 -5.15 14.33 2.39
CA THR A 31 -4.66 13.48 1.29
C THR A 31 -3.26 13.90 0.85
N ASP A 32 -3.02 15.20 0.64
CA ASP A 32 -1.71 15.72 0.21
C ASP A 32 -0.64 15.48 1.28
N SER A 33 -1.00 15.66 2.56
CA SER A 33 -0.10 15.41 3.69
C SER A 33 0.24 13.93 3.82
N ALA A 34 -0.75 13.03 3.63
CA ALA A 34 -0.54 11.59 3.63
C ALA A 34 0.40 11.16 2.51
N LEU A 35 0.16 11.67 1.29
CA LEU A 35 1.00 11.37 0.12
C LEU A 35 2.45 11.78 0.36
N SER A 36 2.68 13.03 0.80
CA SER A 36 4.04 13.53 1.08
C SER A 36 4.76 12.72 2.17
N ALA A 37 4.04 12.32 3.22
CA ALA A 37 4.59 11.50 4.29
C ALA A 37 4.99 10.09 3.81
N TYR A 38 4.13 9.44 3.01
CA TYR A 38 4.43 8.12 2.44
C TYR A 38 5.56 8.16 1.42
N GLU A 39 5.65 9.21 0.58
CA GLU A 39 6.77 9.40 -0.35
C GLU A 39 8.10 9.59 0.40
N SER A 40 8.09 10.40 1.47
CA SER A 40 9.26 10.61 2.34
C SER A 40 9.70 9.30 3.01
N ALA A 41 8.75 8.53 3.55
CA ALA A 41 9.03 7.20 4.11
C ALA A 41 9.60 6.26 3.04
N SER A 42 9.05 6.28 1.83
CA SER A 42 9.42 5.37 0.74
C SER A 42 10.84 5.64 0.24
N SER A 43 11.21 6.91 0.11
CA SER A 43 12.56 7.32 -0.29
C SER A 43 13.61 6.83 0.72
N ILE A 44 13.37 7.03 2.03
CA ILE A 44 14.28 6.58 3.09
C ILE A 44 14.32 5.05 3.15
N ALA A 45 13.16 4.38 3.10
CA ALA A 45 13.10 2.92 3.17
C ALA A 45 13.80 2.24 1.99
N ALA A 46 13.70 2.82 0.79
CA ALA A 46 14.36 2.29 -0.40
C ALA A 46 15.90 2.33 -0.29
N ALA A 47 16.46 3.34 0.38
CA ALA A 47 17.89 3.52 0.57
C ALA A 47 18.46 2.74 1.77
N GLU A 48 17.69 2.64 2.87
CA GLU A 48 18.24 2.29 4.17
C GLU A 48 17.74 0.94 4.72
N LEU A 49 16.63 0.39 4.20
CA LEU A 49 16.03 -0.84 4.72
C LEU A 49 16.00 -1.94 3.65
N PRO A 50 16.31 -3.20 3.98
CA PRO A 50 16.18 -4.29 3.03
C PRO A 50 14.71 -4.46 2.59
N PRO A 51 14.43 -4.93 1.36
CA PRO A 51 13.07 -5.10 0.86
C PRO A 51 12.19 -6.00 1.72
N THR A 52 12.81 -6.94 2.44
CA THR A 52 12.18 -7.87 3.37
C THR A 52 11.92 -7.29 4.75
N HIS A 53 12.36 -6.05 5.05
CA HIS A 53 12.18 -5.44 6.36
C HIS A 53 10.68 -5.21 6.66
N PRO A 54 10.15 -5.64 7.84
CA PRO A 54 8.72 -5.49 8.17
C PRO A 54 8.18 -4.07 8.02
N ILE A 55 8.92 -3.06 8.48
CA ILE A 55 8.52 -1.65 8.34
C ILE A 55 8.44 -1.20 6.86
N ARG A 56 9.37 -1.64 6.00
CA ARG A 56 9.35 -1.32 4.57
C ARG A 56 8.19 -2.02 3.85
N LEU A 57 7.96 -3.29 4.17
CA LEU A 57 6.80 -4.05 3.68
C LEU A 57 5.48 -3.41 4.12
N GLY A 58 5.37 -3.07 5.41
CA GLY A 58 4.19 -2.43 5.98
C GLY A 58 3.94 -1.03 5.40
N LEU A 59 4.99 -0.30 5.05
CA LEU A 59 4.88 0.94 4.28
C LEU A 59 4.30 0.68 2.89
N GLY A 60 4.82 -0.30 2.15
CA GLY A 60 4.29 -0.67 0.84
C GLY A 60 2.82 -1.10 0.88
N LEU A 61 2.42 -1.85 1.91
CA LEU A 61 1.04 -2.25 2.16
C LEU A 61 0.14 -1.04 2.42
N ASN A 62 0.51 -0.17 3.35
CA ASN A 62 -0.37 0.96 3.71
C ASN A 62 -0.43 2.00 2.59
N PHE A 63 0.67 2.20 1.86
CA PHE A 63 0.70 3.13 0.74
C PHE A 63 -0.13 2.61 -0.44
N SER A 64 -0.14 1.31 -0.72
CA SER A 64 -1.04 0.75 -1.74
C SER A 64 -2.50 0.91 -1.36
N VAL A 65 -2.87 0.65 -0.10
CA VAL A 65 -4.23 0.90 0.42
C VAL A 65 -4.62 2.38 0.28
N PHE A 66 -3.70 3.30 0.60
CA PHE A 66 -3.93 4.74 0.40
C PHE A 66 -4.26 5.08 -1.06
N TYR A 67 -3.50 4.54 -2.02
CA TYR A 67 -3.80 4.75 -3.44
C TYR A 67 -5.16 4.16 -3.85
N TYR A 68 -5.53 3.00 -3.29
CA TYR A 68 -6.79 2.35 -3.59
C TYR A 68 -7.98 3.12 -3.02
N GLU A 69 -8.00 3.33 -1.70
CA GLU A 69 -9.17 3.82 -0.96
C GLU A 69 -9.29 5.35 -0.98
N ILE A 70 -8.18 6.08 -0.90
CA ILE A 70 -8.22 7.56 -0.79
C ILE A 70 -8.11 8.22 -2.15
N LEU A 71 -7.14 7.79 -2.96
CA LEU A 71 -6.89 8.37 -4.28
C LEU A 71 -7.70 7.74 -5.40
N ASN A 72 -8.44 6.65 -5.12
CA ASN A 72 -9.24 5.93 -6.11
C ASN A 72 -8.43 5.56 -7.37
N ASN A 73 -7.18 5.13 -7.17
CA ASN A 73 -6.25 4.76 -8.23
C ASN A 73 -5.81 3.30 -8.06
N PRO A 74 -6.66 2.35 -8.47
CA PRO A 74 -6.42 0.92 -8.28
C PRO A 74 -5.18 0.42 -9.03
N ASP A 75 -4.91 0.95 -10.23
CA ASP A 75 -3.73 0.56 -11.02
C ASP A 75 -2.44 0.87 -10.28
N LYS A 76 -2.35 2.07 -9.69
CA LYS A 76 -1.17 2.47 -8.91
C LYS A 76 -1.06 1.68 -7.61
N ALA A 77 -2.18 1.41 -6.94
CA ALA A 77 -2.22 0.58 -5.74
C ALA A 77 -1.67 -0.83 -6.02
N CYS A 78 -2.17 -1.49 -7.07
CA CYS A 78 -1.71 -2.80 -7.51
C CYS A 78 -0.23 -2.78 -7.90
N GLN A 79 0.23 -1.74 -8.61
CA GLN A 79 1.65 -1.60 -8.97
C GLN A 79 2.54 -1.57 -7.73
N ILE A 80 2.18 -0.78 -6.71
CA ILE A 80 2.96 -0.64 -5.47
C ILE A 80 2.96 -1.95 -4.69
N ALA A 81 1.78 -2.55 -4.47
CA ALA A 81 1.66 -3.80 -3.73
C ALA A 81 2.43 -4.94 -4.41
N LYS A 82 2.31 -5.06 -5.73
CA LYS A 82 3.03 -6.07 -6.53
C LYS A 82 4.54 -5.86 -6.46
N THR A 83 5.01 -4.62 -6.60
CA THR A 83 6.44 -4.31 -6.52
C THR A 83 7.01 -4.66 -5.14
N ALA A 84 6.32 -4.28 -4.06
CA ALA A 84 6.76 -4.61 -2.70
C ALA A 84 6.82 -6.13 -2.48
N PHE A 85 5.80 -6.87 -2.96
CA PHE A 85 5.75 -8.32 -2.86
C PHE A 85 6.85 -9.01 -3.67
N ASP A 86 7.00 -8.67 -4.96
CA ASP A 86 7.95 -9.32 -5.87
C ASP A 86 9.40 -9.12 -5.42
N VAL A 87 9.76 -7.90 -4.99
CA VAL A 87 11.12 -7.61 -4.52
C VAL A 87 11.41 -8.32 -3.19
N ALA A 88 10.43 -8.40 -2.28
CA ALA A 88 10.60 -9.12 -1.03
C ALA A 88 10.71 -10.64 -1.23
N ILE A 89 9.96 -11.22 -2.19
CA ILE A 89 10.10 -12.63 -2.58
C ILE A 89 11.50 -12.93 -3.11
N ALA A 90 12.07 -12.05 -3.94
CA ALA A 90 13.39 -12.23 -4.52
C ALA A 90 14.53 -12.26 -3.47
N GLU A 91 14.30 -11.67 -2.30
CA GLU A 91 15.29 -11.58 -1.21
C GLU A 91 14.85 -12.31 0.06
N LEU A 92 13.81 -13.15 -0.01
CA LEU A 92 13.22 -13.82 1.15
C LEU A 92 14.23 -14.68 1.94
N ASP A 93 15.21 -15.25 1.25
CA ASP A 93 16.27 -16.08 1.83
C ASP A 93 17.22 -15.28 2.75
N THR A 94 17.15 -13.95 2.72
CA THR A 94 18.00 -13.06 3.53
C THR A 94 17.39 -12.68 4.89
N LEU A 95 16.14 -13.12 5.16
CA LEU A 95 15.41 -12.75 6.37
C LEU A 95 15.97 -13.45 7.63
N ASN A 96 16.10 -12.67 8.70
CA ASN A 96 16.39 -13.21 10.02
C ASN A 96 15.15 -13.88 10.65
N GLU A 97 15.36 -14.83 11.56
CA GLU A 97 14.24 -15.56 12.22
C GLU A 97 13.32 -14.62 13.02
N GLU A 98 13.86 -13.54 13.58
CA GLU A 98 13.13 -12.59 14.42
C GLU A 98 12.04 -11.85 13.63
N SER A 99 12.34 -11.41 12.41
CA SER A 99 11.42 -10.67 11.53
C SER A 99 10.68 -11.56 10.53
N TYR A 100 10.99 -12.86 10.45
CA TYR A 100 10.41 -13.80 9.48
C TYR A 100 8.89 -13.85 9.57
N LYS A 101 8.34 -13.98 10.78
CA LYS A 101 6.89 -14.08 11.00
C LYS A 101 6.16 -12.80 10.58
N ASP A 102 6.69 -11.65 10.96
CA ASP A 102 6.06 -10.36 10.66
C ASP A 102 6.11 -10.06 9.16
N SER A 103 7.26 -10.30 8.53
CA SER A 103 7.45 -10.05 7.10
C SER A 103 6.55 -10.94 6.25
N THR A 104 6.49 -12.25 6.57
CA THR A 104 5.63 -13.20 5.84
C THR A 104 4.15 -12.89 6.03
N LEU A 105 3.72 -12.44 7.21
CA LEU A 105 2.36 -11.98 7.44
C LEU A 105 2.03 -10.76 6.57
N ILE A 106 2.91 -9.77 6.48
CA ILE A 106 2.65 -8.57 5.66
C ILE A 106 2.64 -8.92 4.16
N MET A 107 3.54 -9.80 3.71
CA MET A 107 3.53 -10.30 2.33
C MET A 107 2.24 -11.04 1.99
N GLN A 108 1.70 -11.80 2.94
CA GLN A 108 0.40 -12.44 2.80
C GLN A 108 -0.71 -11.40 2.60
N LEU A 109 -0.74 -10.34 3.41
CA LEU A 109 -1.71 -9.24 3.27
C LEU A 109 -1.59 -8.51 1.93
N LEU A 110 -0.36 -8.27 1.45
CA LEU A 110 -0.13 -7.69 0.12
C LEU A 110 -0.72 -8.57 -1.00
N ARG A 111 -0.52 -9.89 -0.92
CA ARG A 111 -1.09 -10.85 -1.87
C ARG A 111 -2.62 -10.87 -1.83
N ASP A 112 -3.18 -10.82 -0.63
CA ASP A 112 -4.64 -10.86 -0.44
C ASP A 112 -5.30 -9.60 -1.00
N ASN A 113 -4.71 -8.42 -0.77
CA ASN A 113 -5.15 -7.17 -1.39
C ASN A 113 -5.06 -7.21 -2.92
N LEU A 114 -3.95 -7.70 -3.48
CA LEU A 114 -3.81 -7.85 -4.93
C LEU A 114 -4.88 -8.77 -5.52
N THR A 115 -5.18 -9.89 -4.85
CA THR A 115 -6.21 -10.83 -5.30
C THR A 115 -7.58 -10.16 -5.31
N LEU A 116 -7.92 -9.44 -4.24
CA LEU A 116 -9.18 -8.72 -4.12
C LEU A 116 -9.34 -7.64 -5.21
N TRP A 117 -8.33 -6.78 -5.37
CA TRP A 117 -8.41 -5.64 -6.29
C TRP A 117 -8.37 -6.06 -7.75
N THR A 118 -7.68 -7.15 -8.08
CA THR A 118 -7.69 -7.69 -9.45
C THR A 118 -8.98 -8.44 -9.78
N SER A 119 -9.63 -9.08 -8.81
CA SER A 119 -10.96 -9.67 -9.04
C SER A 119 -12.02 -8.60 -9.31
N ASP A 120 -11.99 -7.48 -8.57
CA ASP A 120 -12.93 -6.36 -8.77
C ASP A 120 -12.81 -5.75 -10.18
N GLN A 121 -11.59 -5.69 -10.73
CA GLN A 121 -11.36 -5.20 -12.10
C GLN A 121 -11.89 -6.14 -13.20
N THR A 122 -11.96 -7.45 -12.93
CA THR A 122 -12.45 -8.45 -13.90
C THR A 122 -13.94 -8.74 -13.80
N GLY A 123 -14.61 -8.27 -12.74
CA GLY A 123 -16.01 -8.57 -12.43
C GLY A 123 -17.05 -7.65 -13.07
N ASP A 124 -16.65 -6.55 -13.72
CA ASP A 124 -17.57 -5.52 -14.23
C ASP A 124 -17.73 -5.53 -15.77
N SER A 125 -17.39 -6.65 -16.40
CA SER A 125 -17.63 -6.91 -17.83
C SER A 125 -18.63 -8.05 -18.04
N GLU A 126 -19.79 -7.99 -17.38
CA GLU A 126 -20.98 -8.65 -17.91
C GLU A 126 -21.65 -7.70 -18.91
N PRO A 127 -21.80 -8.07 -20.19
CA PRO A 127 -22.61 -7.27 -21.10
C PRO A 127 -24.05 -7.35 -20.60
N THR A 128 -24.59 -6.21 -20.17
CA THR A 128 -26.03 -6.06 -20.02
C THR A 128 -26.65 -6.38 -21.39
N GLU A 129 -27.19 -7.58 -21.54
CA GLU A 129 -28.10 -7.93 -22.63
C GLU A 129 -29.30 -6.99 -22.53
N GLU A 130 -29.22 -5.89 -23.26
CA GLU A 130 -30.32 -5.00 -23.57
C GLU A 130 -31.33 -5.82 -24.39
N LYS A 131 -32.30 -6.43 -23.71
CA LYS A 131 -33.50 -6.95 -24.36
C LYS A 131 -34.28 -5.77 -24.91
N ALA A 132 -33.99 -5.43 -26.16
CA ALA A 132 -34.86 -4.62 -27.00
C ALA A 132 -36.10 -5.43 -27.40
N GLU A 133 -37.26 -4.84 -27.09
CA GLU A 133 -38.63 -5.08 -27.60
C GLU A 133 -39.29 -6.46 -27.40
#